data_AF-A0A9Q3ZP60-F1
#
_entry.id   AF-A0A9Q3ZP60-F1
#
_cell.length_a   1.000
_cell.length_b   1.000
_cell.length_c   1.000
_cell.angle_alpha   90.00
_cell.angle_beta   90.00
_cell.angle_gamma   90.00
#
_symmetry.space_group_name_H-M   'P 1'
#
loop_
_entity.id
_entity.type
_entity.pdbx_description
1 polymer ?
#
loop_
_entity_poly.entity_id
_entity_poly.type
_entity_poly.pdbx_seq_one_letter_code
_entity_poly.pdbx_strand_id
1 'polypeptide(L)'
;MRLTRRQVCFGAGGAIVGSALPASGSSPVVVDIRAFAFEPAEVTIRAGETVRWINHDFAPHTATDDEVNWDTAELEKGGQATIRFDTPGTYPYFCAYHPHMRGSVVVTS
;
A
#
# COMPACT_ATOMS: atom_id res chain seq x y z
N MET A 1 -54.43 28.45 19.82
CA MET A 1 -54.14 28.02 18.43
C MET A 1 -53.64 29.22 17.65
N ARG A 2 -52.35 29.31 17.36
CA ARG A 2 -51.80 30.35 16.47
C ARG A 2 -51.13 29.66 15.28
N LEU A 3 -51.75 29.76 14.12
CA LEU A 3 -51.08 29.61 12.83
C LEU A 3 -51.37 30.88 12.03
N THR A 4 -50.33 31.51 11.51
CA THR A 4 -50.29 32.03 10.13
C THR A 4 -48.84 32.26 9.70
N ARG A 5 -48.54 31.78 8.49
CA ARG A 5 -47.25 31.80 7.76
C ARG A 5 -46.96 33.19 7.17
N ARG A 6 -45.67 33.53 6.98
CA ARG A 6 -44.97 33.54 5.66
C ARG A 6 -43.59 34.24 5.70
N GLN A 7 -42.57 33.49 5.23
CA GLN A 7 -41.42 33.80 4.31
C GLN A 7 -40.51 35.01 4.63
N VAL A 8 -39.18 34.98 4.42
CA VAL A 8 -38.44 34.82 3.13
C VAL A 8 -36.93 34.46 3.36
N CYS A 9 -36.42 33.68 2.39
CA CYS A 9 -35.07 33.27 1.90
C CYS A 9 -33.75 33.88 2.44
N PHE A 10 -32.66 33.08 2.49
CA PHE A 10 -31.58 32.97 1.47
C PHE A 10 -30.37 32.16 2.02
N GLY A 11 -29.71 31.39 1.16
CA GLY A 11 -28.35 30.89 1.41
C GLY A 11 -28.13 29.40 1.14
N ALA A 12 -28.16 29.00 -0.14
CA ALA A 12 -27.65 27.71 -0.57
C ALA A 12 -26.11 27.73 -0.52
N GLY A 13 -25.52 27.14 0.53
CA GLY A 13 -24.12 26.75 0.57
C GLY A 13 -23.99 25.32 0.06
N GLY A 14 -23.75 25.16 -1.25
CA GLY A 14 -23.58 23.85 -1.87
C GLY A 14 -22.38 23.11 -1.30
N ALA A 15 -22.62 21.92 -0.74
CA ALA A 15 -21.57 20.99 -0.40
C ALA A 15 -20.91 20.52 -1.71
N ILE A 16 -19.64 20.87 -1.90
CA ILE A 16 -18.78 20.21 -2.89
C ILE A 16 -18.54 18.78 -2.40
N VAL A 17 -19.39 17.86 -2.84
CA VAL A 17 -19.15 16.43 -2.68
C VAL A 17 -18.03 16.08 -3.65
N GLY A 18 -16.78 16.16 -3.17
CA GLY A 18 -15.63 15.63 -3.88
C GLY A 18 -15.82 14.13 -4.04
N SER A 19 -16.36 13.73 -5.18
CA SER A 19 -16.44 12.32 -5.56
C SER A 19 -15.02 11.86 -5.83
N ALA A 20 -14.38 11.26 -4.82
CA ALA A 20 -13.16 10.50 -5.02
C ALA A 20 -13.51 9.36 -5.98
N LEU A 21 -13.02 9.45 -7.22
CA LEU A 21 -13.12 8.35 -8.16
C LEU A 21 -12.45 7.12 -7.51
N PRO A 22 -13.04 5.93 -7.58
CA PRO A 22 -12.35 4.73 -7.15
C PRO A 22 -11.08 4.61 -8.00
N ALA A 23 -9.91 4.60 -7.34
CA ALA A 23 -8.69 4.20 -8.01
C ALA A 23 -8.99 2.84 -8.66
N SER A 24 -8.88 2.76 -9.99
CA SER A 24 -8.95 1.48 -10.69
C SER A 24 -7.75 0.66 -10.21
N GLY A 25 -7.97 -0.13 -9.16
CA GLY A 25 -6.90 -0.84 -8.47
C GLY A 25 -6.34 -1.91 -9.39
N SER A 26 -5.15 -1.68 -9.91
CA SER A 26 -4.31 -2.73 -10.49
C SER A 26 -4.15 -3.84 -9.45
N SER A 27 -4.15 -5.10 -9.89
CA SER A 27 -3.86 -6.21 -8.97
C SER A 27 -2.45 -6.03 -8.41
N PRO A 28 -2.21 -6.29 -7.11
CA PRO A 28 -0.87 -6.13 -6.55
C PRO A 28 0.14 -6.97 -7.30
N VAL A 29 1.31 -6.40 -7.58
CA VAL A 29 2.47 -7.20 -7.99
C VAL A 29 2.91 -8.04 -6.80
N VAL A 30 3.15 -9.33 -7.02
CA VAL A 30 3.45 -10.27 -5.92
C VAL A 30 4.96 -10.50 -5.82
N VAL A 31 5.46 -10.47 -4.59
CA VAL A 31 6.78 -10.95 -4.19
C VAL A 31 6.59 -12.13 -3.25
N ASP A 32 7.01 -13.30 -3.68
CA ASP A 32 7.02 -14.50 -2.86
C ASP A 32 8.28 -14.51 -1.98
N ILE A 33 8.14 -14.90 -0.71
CA ILE A 33 9.26 -15.17 0.19
C ILE A 33 9.39 -16.68 0.31
N ARG A 34 10.49 -17.23 -0.22
CA ARG A 34 10.80 -18.65 -0.14
C ARG A 34 12.30 -18.87 -0.14
N ALA A 35 12.74 -19.97 0.49
CA ALA A 35 14.15 -20.34 0.55
C ALA A 35 15.05 -19.20 1.06
N PHE A 36 14.58 -18.39 2.01
CA PHE A 36 15.28 -17.21 2.52
C PHE A 36 15.66 -16.23 1.40
N ALA A 37 14.74 -15.96 0.47
CA ALA A 37 14.90 -14.98 -0.59
C ALA A 37 13.56 -14.31 -0.95
N PHE A 38 13.64 -13.10 -1.50
CA PHE A 38 12.52 -12.42 -2.16
C PHE A 38 12.52 -12.80 -3.64
N GLU A 39 11.36 -13.24 -4.16
CA GLU A 39 11.20 -13.69 -5.53
C GLU A 39 9.96 -13.06 -6.20
N PRO A 40 10.14 -12.23 -7.24
CA PRO A 40 11.42 -11.72 -7.74
C PRO A 40 12.08 -10.77 -6.73
N ALA A 41 13.41 -10.67 -6.78
CA ALA A 41 14.16 -9.74 -5.93
C ALA A 41 13.90 -8.27 -6.30
N GLU A 42 13.55 -7.99 -7.55
CA GLU A 42 13.16 -6.67 -8.01
C GLU A 42 11.78 -6.72 -8.67
N VAL A 43 10.93 -5.76 -8.34
CA VAL A 43 9.65 -5.51 -9.03
C VAL A 43 9.60 -4.08 -9.53
N THR A 44 8.96 -3.87 -10.68
CA THR A 44 8.65 -2.54 -11.20
C THR A 44 7.14 -2.34 -11.23
N ILE A 45 6.69 -1.22 -10.67
CA ILE A 45 5.29 -0.79 -10.62
C ILE A 45 5.18 0.68 -11.01
N ARG A 46 3.96 1.16 -11.25
CA ARG A 46 3.67 2.60 -11.42
C ARG A 46 3.27 3.24 -10.10
N ALA A 47 3.49 4.54 -9.99
CA ALA A 47 3.02 5.34 -8.87
C ALA A 47 1.51 5.15 -8.64
N GLY A 48 1.15 4.86 -7.40
CA GLY A 48 -0.20 4.56 -6.96
C GLY A 48 -0.55 3.07 -6.95
N GLU A 49 0.30 2.18 -7.47
CA GLU A 49 0.12 0.73 -7.42
C GLU A 49 0.62 0.11 -6.11
N THR A 50 0.42 -1.21 -5.97
CA THR A 50 0.72 -1.95 -4.74
C THR A 50 1.60 -3.16 -5.02
N VAL A 51 2.41 -3.53 -4.02
CA VAL A 51 3.16 -4.78 -3.96
C VAL A 51 2.63 -5.61 -2.80
N ARG A 52 2.47 -6.92 -3.00
CA ARG A 52 2.09 -7.89 -1.97
C ARG A 52 3.22 -8.88 -1.73
N TRP A 53 3.67 -8.96 -0.48
CA TRP A 53 4.60 -9.99 -0.04
C TRP A 53 3.83 -11.16 0.54
N ILE A 54 4.24 -12.38 0.20
CA ILE A 54 3.62 -13.62 0.70
C ILE A 54 4.71 -14.53 1.24
N ASN A 55 4.63 -14.92 2.51
CA ASN A 55 5.61 -15.82 3.10
C ASN A 55 5.24 -17.30 2.87
N HIS A 56 6.09 -18.04 2.18
CA HIS A 56 5.95 -19.49 1.99
C HIS A 56 6.88 -20.31 2.89
N ASP A 57 7.89 -19.68 3.48
CA ASP A 57 8.81 -20.31 4.41
C ASP A 57 8.14 -20.58 5.77
N PHE A 58 8.71 -21.52 6.51
CA PHE A 58 8.34 -21.72 7.92
C PHE A 58 8.92 -20.64 8.84
N ALA A 59 10.03 -20.02 8.46
CA ALA A 59 10.62 -18.94 9.22
C ALA A 59 9.76 -17.67 9.06
N PRO A 60 9.56 -16.88 10.13
CA PRO A 60 8.94 -15.57 10.02
C PRO A 60 9.87 -14.63 9.25
N HIS A 61 9.28 -13.74 8.46
CA HIS A 61 10.01 -12.76 7.64
C HIS A 61 9.35 -11.38 7.69
N THR A 62 10.09 -10.36 7.29
CA THR A 62 9.55 -9.03 7.00
C THR A 62 10.03 -8.58 5.62
N ALA A 63 9.35 -7.62 5.01
CA ALA A 63 9.97 -6.68 4.09
C ALA A 63 9.99 -5.32 4.78
N THR A 64 11.19 -4.79 4.99
CA THR A 64 11.45 -3.57 5.77
C THR A 64 12.34 -2.66 4.95
N ASP A 65 11.89 -1.42 4.75
CA ASP A 65 12.66 -0.35 4.13
C ASP A 65 13.99 -0.12 4.87
N ASP A 66 15.08 0.13 4.13
CA ASP A 66 16.40 0.40 4.75
C ASP A 66 16.39 1.62 5.69
N GLU A 67 15.55 2.63 5.39
CA GLU A 67 15.38 3.83 6.20
C GLU A 67 14.20 3.72 7.19
N VAL A 68 13.54 2.55 7.25
CA VAL A 68 12.41 2.22 8.14
C VAL A 68 11.20 3.15 7.92
N ASN A 69 10.98 3.60 6.68
CA ASN A 69 9.80 4.39 6.33
C ASN A 69 8.53 3.53 6.21
N TRP A 70 8.69 2.23 5.94
CA TRP A 70 7.62 1.26 5.81
C TRP A 70 8.11 -0.15 6.15
N ASP A 71 7.19 -1.00 6.60
CA ASP A 71 7.43 -2.43 6.76
C ASP A 71 6.13 -3.24 6.66
N THR A 72 6.24 -4.54 6.40
CA THR A 72 5.10 -5.46 6.31
C THR A 72 4.57 -5.94 7.67
N ALA A 73 5.17 -5.51 8.76
CA ALA A 73 5.26 -6.24 10.01
C ALA A 73 5.78 -7.69 9.80
N GLU A 74 5.73 -8.48 10.87
CA GLU A 74 6.04 -9.91 10.81
C GLU A 74 5.03 -10.66 9.94
N LEU A 75 5.56 -11.44 9.01
CA LEU A 75 4.82 -12.39 8.19
C LEU A 75 5.16 -13.80 8.64
N GLU A 76 4.22 -14.43 9.34
CA GLU A 76 4.25 -15.87 9.61
C GLU A 76 4.08 -16.70 8.33
N LYS A 77 4.29 -18.01 8.39
CA LYS A 77 4.06 -18.90 7.24
C LYS A 77 2.62 -18.75 6.70
N GLY A 78 2.51 -18.47 5.40
CA GLY A 78 1.25 -18.18 4.70
C GLY A 78 0.71 -16.78 4.93
N GLY A 79 1.36 -15.98 5.77
CA GLY A 79 1.06 -14.57 6.00
C GLY A 79 1.39 -13.71 4.78
N GLN A 80 0.67 -12.60 4.65
CA GLN A 80 0.84 -11.66 3.56
C GLN A 80 0.55 -10.23 3.99
N ALA A 81 1.25 -9.28 3.38
CA ALA A 81 1.00 -7.85 3.54
C ALA A 81 1.07 -7.15 2.18
N THR A 82 0.30 -6.08 2.02
CA THR A 82 0.26 -5.28 0.79
C THR A 82 0.56 -3.83 1.10
N ILE A 83 1.51 -3.24 0.37
CA ILE A 83 1.95 -1.86 0.56
C ILE A 83 1.77 -1.11 -0.76
N ARG A 84 1.28 0.13 -0.66
CA ARG A 84 1.08 1.05 -1.77
C ARG A 84 2.27 2.01 -1.88
N PHE A 85 2.72 2.25 -3.11
CA PHE A 85 3.79 3.20 -3.38
C PHE A 85 3.28 4.33 -4.26
N ASP A 86 3.27 5.54 -3.73
CA ASP A 86 2.68 6.72 -4.39
C ASP A 86 3.70 7.63 -5.07
N THR A 87 4.98 7.48 -4.75
CA THR A 87 6.03 8.37 -5.24
C THR A 87 7.00 7.60 -6.13
N PRO A 88 7.36 8.11 -7.33
CA PRO A 88 8.39 7.50 -8.15
C PRO A 88 9.75 7.46 -7.43
N GLY A 89 10.46 6.36 -7.57
CA GLY A 89 11.72 6.13 -6.85
C GLY A 89 12.17 4.67 -6.87
N THR A 90 13.30 4.41 -6.24
CA THR A 90 13.76 3.04 -5.94
C THR A 90 13.77 2.84 -4.45
N TYR A 91 13.08 1.81 -3.98
CA TYR A 91 12.88 1.50 -2.58
C TYR A 91 13.60 0.18 -2.28
N PRO A 92 14.87 0.22 -1.85
CA PRO A 92 15.56 -0.96 -1.37
C PRO A 92 14.99 -1.39 -0.02
N TYR A 93 14.89 -2.70 0.17
CA TYR A 93 14.37 -3.27 1.41
C TYR A 93 15.09 -4.58 1.75
N PHE A 94 14.96 -4.98 3.02
CA PHE A 94 15.55 -6.20 3.55
C PHE A 94 14.58 -6.90 4.51
N CYS A 95 14.91 -8.13 4.91
CA CYS A 95 14.24 -8.81 6.01
C CYS A 95 14.93 -8.50 7.34
N ALA A 96 14.20 -7.97 8.33
CA ALA A 96 14.73 -7.59 9.63
C ALA A 96 15.33 -8.77 10.41
N TYR A 97 14.79 -9.98 10.23
CA TYR A 97 15.33 -11.21 10.84
C TYR A 97 16.52 -11.79 10.08
N HIS A 98 16.64 -11.48 8.78
CA HIS A 98 17.59 -12.12 7.87
C HIS A 98 18.19 -11.05 6.93
N PRO A 99 19.13 -10.20 7.40
CA PRO A 99 19.55 -9.01 6.64
C PRO A 99 20.27 -9.27 5.31
N HIS A 100 20.59 -10.53 5.01
CA HIS A 100 21.11 -10.95 3.71
C HIS A 100 20.01 -11.02 2.63
N MET A 101 18.75 -11.18 3.03
CA MET A 101 17.60 -11.12 2.13
C MET A 101 17.38 -9.66 1.73
N ARG A 102 17.55 -9.37 0.45
CA ARG A 102 17.41 -8.01 -0.10
C ARG A 102 16.58 -8.01 -1.37
N GLY A 103 15.81 -6.95 -1.55
CA GLY A 103 15.05 -6.69 -2.75
C GLY A 103 14.88 -5.20 -3.01
N SER A 104 14.24 -4.88 -4.13
CA SER A 104 13.93 -3.51 -4.55
C SER A 104 12.52 -3.41 -5.13
N VAL A 105 11.83 -2.31 -4.83
CA VAL A 105 10.65 -1.87 -5.57
C VAL A 105 11.04 -0.64 -6.39
N VAL A 106 10.92 -0.73 -7.70
CA VAL A 106 11.11 0.41 -8.62
C VAL A 106 9.73 0.97 -8.96
N VAL A 107 9.52 2.24 -8.65
CA VAL A 107 8.26 2.94 -8.91
C VAL A 107 8.47 3.94 -10.02
N THR A 108 7.79 3.73 -11.15
CA THR A 108 7.80 4.65 -12.29
C THR A 108 6.63 5.63 -12.21
N SER A 109 6.69 6.68 -13.03
CA SER A 109 5.54 7.57 -13.29
C SER A 109 4.44 6.87 -14.10
#